data_AF-A0A679K3S9-F1
#
_entry.id   AF-A0A679K3S9-F1
#
_cell.length_a   1.000
_cell.length_b   1.000
_cell.length_c   1.000
_cell.angle_alpha   90.00
_cell.angle_beta   90.00
_cell.angle_gamma   90.00
#
_symmetry.space_group_name_H-M   'P 1'
#
loop_
_entity.id
_entity.type
_entity.pdbx_description
1 polymer ?
#
loop_
_entity_poly.entity_id
_entity_poly.type
_entity_poly.pdbx_seq_one_letter_code
_entity_poly.pdbx_strand_id
1 'polypeptide(L)'
;MAKFTKTQRDEAIERLRKWLPVGSTVYSIVRKVSASGMRRKIQFVYFENGDGATCANDRHPTYSIAQALGLSVSREGGNDTVTVQGTGMDMCFATVYDLAVVLHGDGNALKSRTL
;
A
#
# COMPACT_ATOMS: atom_id res chain seq x y z
N MET A 1 9.88 17.28 4.33
CA MET A 1 9.41 16.15 3.49
C MET A 1 8.73 16.74 2.27
N ALA A 2 9.14 16.37 1.06
CA ALA A 2 8.48 16.84 -0.15
C ALA A 2 7.04 16.32 -0.15
N LYS A 3 6.08 17.25 -0.16
CA LYS A 3 4.64 16.93 -0.25
C LYS A 3 4.36 16.59 -1.71
N PHE A 4 3.79 15.42 -1.99
CA PHE A 4 3.44 15.07 -3.37
C PHE A 4 2.49 16.12 -3.96
N THR A 5 2.71 16.48 -5.22
CA THR A 5 1.84 17.43 -5.91
C THR A 5 0.48 16.80 -6.20
N LYS A 6 -0.54 17.63 -6.45
CA LYS A 6 -1.87 17.13 -6.84
C LYS A 6 -1.80 16.26 -8.09
N THR A 7 -1.04 16.68 -9.09
CA THR A 7 -0.82 15.93 -10.33
C THR A 7 -0.23 14.54 -10.06
N GLN A 8 0.82 14.45 -9.23
CA GLN A 8 1.44 13.17 -8.86
C GLN A 8 0.47 12.23 -8.14
N ARG A 9 -0.41 12.80 -7.30
CA ARG A 9 -1.45 12.03 -6.62
C ARG A 9 -2.47 11.48 -7.61
N ASP A 10 -2.96 12.32 -8.51
CA ASP A 10 -3.99 11.94 -9.49
C ASP A 10 -3.44 10.87 -10.46
N GLU A 11 -2.22 11.05 -10.98
CA GLU A 11 -1.52 10.05 -11.80
C GLU A 11 -1.30 8.72 -11.08
N ALA A 12 -0.99 8.77 -9.78
CA ALA A 12 -0.84 7.57 -8.97
C ALA A 12 -2.18 6.84 -8.80
N ILE A 13 -3.27 7.57 -8.54
CA ILE A 13 -4.62 7.00 -8.42
C ILE A 13 -5.04 6.34 -9.74
N GLU A 14 -4.86 6.99 -10.88
CA GLU A 14 -5.21 6.42 -12.18
C GLU A 14 -4.44 5.14 -12.48
N ARG A 15 -3.14 5.13 -12.21
CA ARG A 15 -2.28 3.95 -12.38
C ARG A 15 -2.70 2.81 -11.46
N LEU A 16 -2.96 3.12 -10.19
CA LEU A 16 -3.36 2.13 -9.20
C LEU A 16 -4.74 1.55 -9.52
N ARG A 17 -5.69 2.32 -10.06
CA ARG A 17 -6.99 1.79 -10.52
C ARG A 17 -6.84 0.74 -11.62
N LYS A 18 -5.86 0.92 -12.53
CA LYS A 18 -5.58 -0.05 -13.60
C LYS A 18 -4.99 -1.34 -13.04
N TRP A 19 -4.13 -1.25 -12.02
CA TRP A 19 -3.49 -2.41 -11.41
C TRP A 19 -4.33 -3.10 -10.35
N LEU A 20 -5.18 -2.35 -9.65
CA LEU A 20 -5.98 -2.80 -8.51
C LEU A 20 -7.46 -2.55 -8.80
N PRO A 21 -8.06 -3.24 -9.80
CA PRO A 21 -9.51 -3.22 -9.96
C PRO A 21 -10.21 -3.75 -8.70
N VAL A 22 -11.50 -3.46 -8.56
CA VAL A 22 -12.35 -3.95 -7.47
C VAL A 22 -12.20 -5.48 -7.33
N GLY A 23 -12.01 -5.97 -6.11
CA GLY A 23 -11.81 -7.37 -5.76
C GLY A 23 -10.35 -7.83 -5.74
N SER A 24 -9.40 -6.97 -6.15
CA SER A 24 -7.96 -7.26 -6.11
C SER A 24 -7.44 -7.46 -4.69
N THR A 25 -6.39 -8.26 -4.55
CA THR A 25 -5.72 -8.51 -3.26
C THR A 25 -4.40 -7.74 -3.19
N VAL A 26 -4.26 -6.92 -2.15
CA VAL A 26 -3.02 -6.21 -1.82
C VAL A 26 -2.34 -6.93 -0.66
N TYR A 27 -1.09 -7.31 -0.89
CA TYR A 27 -0.26 -7.99 0.10
C TYR A 27 0.62 -6.97 0.82
N SER A 28 0.70 -7.09 2.13
CA SER A 28 1.45 -6.20 3.01
C SER A 28 2.55 -6.98 3.70
N ILE A 29 3.77 -6.42 3.70
CA ILE A 29 4.92 -6.99 4.39
C ILE A 29 5.43 -5.96 5.38
N VAL A 30 5.36 -6.27 6.67
CA VAL A 30 5.91 -5.41 7.72
C VAL A 30 7.42 -5.62 7.78
N ARG A 31 8.18 -4.65 7.27
CA ARG A 31 9.65 -4.73 7.22
C ARG A 31 10.31 -4.31 8.51
N LYS A 32 9.71 -3.37 9.24
CA LYS A 32 10.23 -2.88 10.53
C LYS A 32 9.13 -2.29 11.38
N VAL A 33 9.25 -2.50 12.69
CA VAL A 33 8.44 -1.85 13.71
C VAL A 33 9.36 -1.04 14.61
N SER A 34 8.99 0.19 14.95
CA SER A 34 9.74 1.01 15.91
C SER A 34 9.70 0.38 17.30
N ALA A 35 10.71 0.64 18.14
CA ALA A 35 10.75 0.12 19.52
C ALA A 35 9.50 0.47 20.35
N SER A 36 8.88 1.63 20.12
CA SER A 36 7.63 2.03 20.81
C SER A 36 6.37 1.33 20.27
N GLY A 37 6.47 0.53 19.21
CA GLY A 37 5.32 -0.07 18.52
C GLY A 37 4.42 0.92 17.76
N MET A 38 4.70 2.22 17.82
CA MET A 38 3.85 3.27 17.24
C MET A 38 4.02 3.44 15.74
N ARG A 39 5.13 3.01 15.15
CA ARG A 39 5.43 3.17 13.72
C ARG A 39 5.77 1.84 13.07
N ARG A 40 5.26 1.63 11.87
CA ARG A 40 5.54 0.46 11.03
C ARG A 40 6.03 0.94 9.67
N LYS A 41 7.06 0.28 9.15
CA LYS A 41 7.48 0.38 7.76
C LYS A 41 6.90 -0.80 7.00
N ILE A 42 5.99 -0.52 6.08
CA ILE A 42 5.21 -1.53 5.37
C ILE A 42 5.54 -1.44 3.88
N GLN A 43 5.89 -2.57 3.29
CA GLN A 43 5.98 -2.72 1.84
C GLN A 43 4.67 -3.33 1.33
N PHE A 44 4.22 -2.87 0.17
CA PHE A 44 3.06 -3.47 -0.51
C PHE A 44 3.48 -4.18 -1.78
N VAL A 45 2.81 -5.30 -2.03
CA VAL A 45 2.99 -6.14 -3.20
C VAL A 45 1.62 -6.47 -3.77
N TYR A 46 1.54 -6.52 -5.09
CA TYR A 46 0.37 -6.98 -5.83
C TYR A 46 0.81 -8.03 -6.84
N PHE A 47 0.03 -9.10 -6.99
CA PHE A 47 0.26 -10.13 -7.99
C PHE A 47 -0.76 -9.97 -9.12
N GLU A 48 -0.27 -9.78 -10.33
CA GLU A 48 -1.13 -9.68 -11.50
C GLU A 48 -1.65 -11.07 -11.90
N ASN A 49 -2.97 -11.20 -12.09
CA ASN A 49 -3.65 -12.43 -12.52
C ASN A 49 -3.63 -13.64 -11.54
N GLY A 50 -3.54 -13.43 -10.23
CA GLY A 50 -3.83 -14.51 -9.26
C GLY A 50 -3.43 -14.20 -7.83
N ASP A 51 -3.58 -15.19 -6.95
CA ASP A 51 -2.98 -15.20 -5.62
C ASP A 51 -1.55 -15.76 -5.70
N GLY A 52 -0.60 -15.08 -5.03
CA GLY A 52 0.86 -15.18 -5.20
C GLY A 52 1.54 -16.56 -5.12
N ALA A 53 0.79 -17.66 -5.03
CA ALA A 53 1.28 -19.03 -5.20
C ALA A 53 1.51 -19.42 -6.68
N THR A 54 0.87 -18.74 -7.64
CA THR A 54 0.91 -19.12 -9.08
C THR A 54 1.31 -18.01 -10.05
N CYS A 55 1.54 -16.79 -9.55
CA CYS A 55 1.72 -15.61 -10.40
C CYS A 55 3.21 -15.30 -10.62
N ALA A 56 3.63 -15.20 -11.88
CA ALA A 56 5.00 -14.84 -12.26
C ALA A 56 5.27 -13.31 -12.24
N ASN A 57 4.22 -12.48 -12.10
CA ASN A 57 4.32 -11.03 -12.21
C ASN A 57 3.90 -10.36 -10.89
N ASP A 58 4.87 -10.14 -10.01
CA ASP A 58 4.69 -9.27 -8.86
C ASP A 58 4.99 -7.81 -9.21
N ARG A 59 4.18 -6.90 -8.67
CA ARG A 59 4.39 -5.46 -8.74
C ARG A 59 4.55 -4.91 -7.33
N HIS A 60 5.38 -3.88 -7.21
CA HIS A 60 5.61 -3.16 -5.95
C HIS A 60 4.94 -1.77 -5.99
N PRO A 61 3.62 -1.66 -5.72
CA PRO A 61 2.90 -0.39 -5.79
C PRO A 61 3.23 0.57 -4.64
N THR A 62 4.14 0.24 -3.72
CA THR A 62 4.41 1.00 -2.48
C THR A 62 4.56 2.50 -2.70
N TYR A 63 5.37 2.92 -3.68
CA TYR A 63 5.58 4.34 -3.96
C TYR A 63 4.30 5.01 -4.47
N SER A 64 3.57 4.35 -5.37
CA SER A 64 2.31 4.88 -5.90
C SER A 64 1.24 4.97 -4.81
N ILE A 65 1.18 4.00 -3.89
CA ILE A 65 0.30 4.03 -2.72
C ILE A 65 0.64 5.22 -1.82
N ALA A 66 1.93 5.47 -1.60
CA ALA A 66 2.39 6.62 -0.83
C ALA A 66 1.95 7.94 -1.47
N GLN A 67 2.03 8.05 -2.80
CA GLN A 67 1.54 9.22 -3.54
C GLN A 67 0.03 9.40 -3.41
N ALA A 68 -0.75 8.32 -3.60
CA ALA A 68 -2.21 8.34 -3.54
C ALA A 68 -2.75 8.75 -2.15
N LEU A 69 -2.09 8.25 -1.09
CA LEU A 69 -2.48 8.48 0.31
C LEU A 69 -1.75 9.64 1.00
N GLY A 70 -0.73 10.21 0.36
CA GLY A 70 0.10 11.26 0.96
C GLY A 70 1.00 10.76 2.10
N LEU A 71 1.40 9.48 2.07
CA LEU A 71 2.24 8.85 3.09
C LEU A 71 3.74 9.08 2.83
N SER A 72 4.55 9.00 3.88
CA SER A 72 6.01 9.11 3.75
C SER A 72 6.63 7.82 3.25
N VAL A 73 7.42 7.91 2.18
CA VAL A 73 8.22 6.80 1.66
C VAL A 73 9.54 6.71 2.43
N SER A 74 9.96 5.49 2.75
CA SER A 74 11.26 5.16 3.31
C SER A 74 11.81 3.91 2.64
N ARG A 75 13.08 3.58 2.88
CA ARG A 75 13.69 2.32 2.46
C ARG A 75 14.04 1.47 3.67
N GLU A 76 13.82 0.17 3.57
CA GLU A 76 14.23 -0.82 4.57
C GLU A 76 14.68 -2.09 3.85
N GLY A 77 15.91 -2.54 4.12
CA GLY A 77 16.47 -3.73 3.49
C GLY A 77 16.43 -3.70 1.95
N GLY A 78 16.71 -2.53 1.34
CA GLY A 78 16.67 -2.34 -0.11
C GLY A 78 15.28 -2.19 -0.74
N ASN A 79 14.21 -2.32 0.04
CA ASN A 79 12.83 -2.23 -0.45
C ASN A 79 12.21 -0.87 -0.12
N ASP A 80 11.39 -0.35 -1.03
CA ASP A 80 10.56 0.82 -0.75
C ASP A 80 9.42 0.44 0.20
N THR A 81 9.23 1.26 1.24
CA THR A 81 8.25 1.09 2.32
C THR A 81 7.50 2.39 2.55
N VAL A 82 6.26 2.32 3.02
CA VAL A 82 5.58 3.46 3.62
C VAL A 82 5.73 3.44 5.13
N THR A 83 5.87 4.61 5.73
CA THR A 83 5.81 4.77 7.18
C THR A 83 4.39 5.10 7.59
N VAL A 84 3.77 4.20 8.35
CA VAL A 84 2.45 4.41 8.96
C VAL A 84 2.57 4.42 10.48
N GLN A 85 1.77 5.27 11.10
CA GLN A 85 1.74 5.46 12.55
C GLN A 85 0.39 5.01 13.10
N GLY A 86 0.39 4.40 14.28
CA GLY A 86 -0.82 3.94 14.94
C GLY A 86 -0.56 2.84 15.96
N THR A 87 -1.47 2.72 16.92
CA THR A 87 -1.48 1.66 17.94
C THR A 87 -2.89 1.06 18.01
N GLY A 88 -3.01 -0.21 18.41
CA GLY A 88 -4.32 -0.85 18.64
C GLY A 88 -5.13 -1.26 17.41
N MET A 89 -4.59 -1.13 16.19
CA MET A 89 -5.22 -1.55 14.94
C MET A 89 -4.21 -2.28 14.01
N ASP A 90 -4.71 -3.12 13.12
CA ASP A 90 -3.92 -3.66 12.01
C ASP A 90 -3.67 -2.56 10.96
N MET A 91 -2.48 -1.98 11.00
CA MET A 91 -2.08 -0.90 10.10
C MET A 91 -1.90 -1.34 8.64
N CYS A 92 -1.64 -2.64 8.39
CA CYS A 92 -1.61 -3.16 7.02
C CYS A 92 -3.02 -3.07 6.43
N PHE A 93 -4.01 -3.60 7.16
CA PHE A 93 -5.41 -3.51 6.77
C PHE A 93 -5.88 -2.05 6.64
N ALA A 94 -5.62 -1.21 7.64
CA ALA A 94 -6.04 0.19 7.62
C ALA A 94 -5.52 0.95 6.38
N THR A 95 -4.26 0.72 6.01
CA THR A 95 -3.68 1.36 4.82
C THR A 95 -4.34 0.89 3.52
N VAL A 96 -4.65 -0.41 3.42
CA VAL A 96 -5.36 -0.97 2.26
C VAL A 96 -6.81 -0.50 2.21
N TYR A 97 -7.46 -0.34 3.35
CA TYR A 97 -8.82 0.20 3.46
C TYR A 97 -8.87 1.65 2.97
N ASP A 98 -7.98 2.51 3.45
CA ASP A 98 -7.88 3.91 3.00
C ASP A 98 -7.58 3.98 1.49
N LEU A 99 -6.71 3.11 1.00
CA LEU A 99 -6.42 2.98 -0.42
C LEU A 99 -7.68 2.61 -1.21
N ALA A 100 -8.47 1.65 -0.74
CA ALA A 100 -9.70 1.22 -1.41
C ALA A 100 -10.73 2.35 -1.47
N VAL A 101 -10.89 3.13 -0.39
CA VAL A 101 -11.75 4.34 -0.38
C VAL A 101 -11.26 5.37 -1.40
N VAL A 102 -9.95 5.65 -1.46
CA VAL A 102 -9.39 6.64 -2.41
C VAL A 102 -9.54 6.18 -3.86
N LEU A 103 -9.33 4.89 -4.15
CA LEU A 103 -9.41 4.38 -5.52
C LEU A 103 -10.86 4.21 -5.97
N HIS A 104 -11.73 3.65 -5.14
CA HIS A 104 -13.04 3.13 -5.57
C HIS A 104 -14.23 3.71 -4.81
N GLY A 105 -14.00 4.53 -3.76
CA GLY A 105 -15.06 5.08 -2.92
C GLY A 105 -15.64 4.08 -1.91
N ASP A 106 -15.11 2.86 -1.84
CA ASP A 106 -15.53 1.79 -0.94
C ASP A 106 -14.30 1.12 -0.29
N GLY A 107 -14.25 1.11 1.03
CA GLY A 107 -13.15 0.52 1.80
C GLY A 107 -13.04 -1.00 1.70
N ASN A 108 -14.09 -1.68 1.25
CA ASN A 108 -14.10 -3.12 1.01
C ASN A 108 -13.78 -3.50 -0.44
N ALA A 109 -13.51 -2.52 -1.31
CA ALA A 109 -13.24 -2.76 -2.73
C ALA A 109 -11.93 -3.53 -2.97
N LEU A 110 -11.00 -3.54 -2.00
CA LEU A 110 -9.75 -4.28 -2.06
C LEU A 110 -9.66 -5.26 -0.88
N LYS A 111 -9.02 -6.41 -1.12
CA LYS A 111 -8.72 -7.39 -0.09
C LYS A 111 -7.32 -7.12 0.46
N SER A 112 -7.18 -7.08 1.79
CA SER A 112 -5.88 -7.00 2.45
C SER A 112 -5.41 -8.39 2.88
N ARG A 113 -4.13 -8.71 2.65
CA ARG A 113 -3.46 -9.87 3.22
C ARG A 113 -2.07 -9.47 3.74
N THR A 114 -1.67 -10.02 4.87
CA THR A 114 -0.31 -9.83 5.42
C THR A 114 0.51 -11.10 5.17
N LEU A 115 1.75 -10.93 4.70
CA LEU A 115 2.73 -12.00 4.49
C LEU A 115 3.75 -12.07 5.63
#